data_AF-A0A2X1M6P0-F1
#
_entry.id   AF-A0A2X1M6P0-F1
#
_cell.length_a   1.000
_cell.length_b   1.000
_cell.length_c   1.000
_cell.angle_alpha   90.00
_cell.angle_beta   90.00
_cell.angle_gamma   90.00
#
_symmetry.space_group_name_H-M   'P 1'
#
loop_
_entity.id
_entity.type
_entity.pdbx_description
1 polymer ?
#
loop_
_entity_poly.entity_id
_entity_poly.type
_entity_poly.pdbx_seq_one_letter_code
_entity_poly.pdbx_strand_id
1 'polypeptide(L)'
;MKLAPNLKKQPRDRLTEVIIFAGSDAWSHAKEWQEWAGKHIAADDVPPVVLADEQLKNITDYRIIDEDRQCVRVYRAGHITEHSMTQIVTLLAVAGVKTVHEYAGITDTSPVDLSDQLPRLKEECERGESLVLNLPTKQKAQLSQMADSERAQLLADRFDGVCVHAESEIVHVWRGGVWCPVSTMELSREMVAIYSEHRATFSKRVINNAVEALKVIAAPMGEPSGDLLPFTNGVLNLKTGEFSPHSPEHWSTTHNGIEYTPPVAGENIRDNAPNFHKWLEHAAGKDPRKMMRICAALYMIMANRYDWQMFIEATGDGGSGKSTFTHIATLLAGKQNTVSAEMTSLDDAGGRAQVVGSRLIVLADQPKYTGEGTGIKKITGGDPVEINPKYEKRFTTIIRAVVLATNNDPMIFTERAGGVSRRRVIFRFDNIVREDEKDKELPEKIAAEIPVIIRRLLANFADPEKARALLLEQRDGDEALAIKQQTDPVVELCAALEFLEEARGLMMGGGGDTVKYTTRNSLYRVYMAFMAYTGKGKCLSVNEFGKAMRSAAKVYGYEYITRKVKGVTQTNATTTDDCDAFL
;
A
#
# COMPACT_ATOMS: atom_id res chain seq x y z
N MET A 1 -34.24 18.37 -25.77
CA MET A 1 -35.48 17.89 -26.41
C MET A 1 -35.90 18.91 -27.45
N LYS A 2 -36.11 18.51 -28.70
CA LYS A 2 -36.64 19.39 -29.76
C LYS A 2 -38.14 19.60 -29.51
N LEU A 3 -38.73 20.68 -30.02
CA LEU A 3 -40.18 20.88 -29.93
C LEU A 3 -40.83 20.29 -31.18
N ALA A 4 -41.94 19.58 -31.02
CA ALA A 4 -42.74 19.14 -32.15
C ALA A 4 -43.20 20.34 -32.99
N PRO A 5 -43.30 20.21 -34.33
CA PRO A 5 -43.85 21.24 -35.19
C PRO A 5 -45.17 21.80 -34.66
N ASN A 6 -45.32 23.12 -34.72
CA ASN A 6 -46.48 23.89 -34.23
C ASN A 6 -46.78 23.80 -32.71
N LEU A 7 -45.98 23.10 -31.90
CA LEU A 7 -46.20 23.08 -30.44
C LEU A 7 -46.13 24.49 -29.83
N LYS A 8 -45.19 25.33 -30.27
CA LYS A 8 -45.07 26.74 -29.82
C LYS A 8 -46.27 27.61 -30.20
N LYS A 9 -47.13 27.16 -31.12
CA LYS A 9 -48.30 27.90 -31.60
C LYS A 9 -49.57 27.55 -30.81
N GLN A 10 -49.52 26.57 -29.91
CA GLN A 10 -50.67 26.17 -29.11
C GLN A 10 -51.09 27.27 -28.12
N PRO A 11 -52.38 27.32 -27.71
CA PRO A 11 -52.89 28.35 -26.82
C PRO A 11 -52.17 28.35 -25.47
N ARG A 12 -52.00 29.55 -24.89
CA ARG A 12 -51.39 29.71 -23.56
C ARG A 12 -52.24 29.11 -22.43
N ASP A 13 -53.56 29.19 -22.57
CA ASP A 13 -54.48 28.51 -21.65
C ASP A 13 -54.28 26.99 -21.75
N ARG A 14 -54.00 26.33 -20.62
CA ARG A 14 -53.67 24.90 -20.52
C ARG A 14 -54.90 23.98 -20.44
N LEU A 15 -56.09 24.57 -20.25
CA LEU A 15 -57.36 23.85 -20.31
C LEU A 15 -57.86 23.72 -21.74
N THR A 16 -57.48 24.64 -22.62
CA THR A 16 -57.73 24.52 -24.05
C THR A 16 -57.05 23.26 -24.58
N GLU A 17 -57.81 22.47 -25.31
CA GLU A 17 -57.37 21.19 -25.88
C GLU A 17 -56.34 21.39 -26.99
N VAL A 18 -55.36 20.49 -27.08
CA VAL A 18 -54.35 20.48 -28.15
C VAL A 18 -54.68 19.40 -29.17
N ILE A 19 -54.56 19.76 -30.44
CA ILE A 19 -54.81 18.85 -31.57
C ILE A 19 -53.47 18.39 -32.15
N ILE A 20 -53.32 17.07 -32.28
CA ILE A 20 -52.14 16.43 -32.84
C ILE A 20 -52.56 15.61 -34.06
N PHE A 21 -51.92 15.83 -35.22
CA PHE A 21 -52.00 14.92 -36.37
C PHE A 21 -50.76 14.02 -36.40
N ALA A 22 -50.97 12.71 -36.48
CA ALA A 22 -49.89 11.73 -36.44
C ALA A 22 -50.02 10.67 -37.55
N GLY A 23 -48.93 10.45 -38.29
CA GLY A 23 -48.85 9.47 -39.38
C GLY A 23 -48.22 10.03 -40.66
N SER A 24 -48.17 9.21 -41.71
CA SER A 24 -47.50 9.54 -42.98
C SER A 24 -48.02 10.83 -43.64
N ASP A 25 -49.30 11.14 -43.45
CA ASP A 25 -49.97 12.29 -44.07
C ASP A 25 -50.20 13.45 -43.09
N ALA A 26 -49.56 13.43 -41.92
CA ALA A 26 -49.79 14.40 -40.84
C ALA A 26 -49.64 15.87 -41.29
N TRP A 27 -48.69 16.18 -42.17
CA TRP A 27 -48.52 17.52 -42.72
C TRP A 27 -49.67 17.96 -43.64
N SER A 28 -50.17 17.03 -44.47
CA SER A 28 -51.30 17.30 -45.38
C SER A 28 -52.57 17.59 -44.59
N HIS A 29 -52.88 16.75 -43.60
CA HIS A 29 -54.04 16.96 -42.72
C HIS A 29 -53.91 18.22 -41.85
N ALA A 30 -52.71 18.53 -41.34
CA ALA A 30 -52.48 19.76 -40.59
C ALA A 30 -52.66 21.02 -41.44
N LYS A 31 -52.35 20.94 -42.74
CA LYS A 31 -52.60 22.01 -43.70
C LYS A 31 -54.10 22.14 -44.01
N GLU A 32 -54.79 21.04 -44.27
CA GLU A 32 -56.25 21.01 -44.46
C GLU A 32 -56.99 21.57 -43.23
N TRP A 33 -56.53 21.26 -42.02
CA TRP A 33 -57.04 21.82 -40.78
C TRP A 33 -56.96 23.35 -40.74
N GLN A 34 -55.82 23.91 -41.12
CA GLN A 34 -55.61 25.36 -41.13
C GLN A 34 -56.39 26.06 -42.24
N GLU A 35 -56.52 25.43 -43.42
CA GLU A 35 -57.16 26.04 -44.59
C GLU A 35 -58.69 25.96 -44.52
N TRP A 36 -59.24 24.88 -43.95
CA TRP A 36 -60.69 24.66 -43.98
C TRP A 36 -61.26 23.96 -42.74
N ALA A 37 -60.75 22.78 -42.38
CA ALA A 37 -61.43 21.90 -41.43
C ALA A 37 -61.50 22.45 -40.01
N GLY A 38 -60.44 23.11 -39.52
CA GLY A 38 -60.43 23.71 -38.18
C GLY A 38 -61.53 24.76 -38.01
N LYS A 39 -61.69 25.66 -38.99
CA LYS A 39 -62.70 26.73 -38.97
C LYS A 39 -64.13 26.21 -39.12
N HIS A 40 -64.35 25.25 -40.01
CA HIS A 40 -65.69 24.81 -40.39
C HIS A 40 -66.22 23.63 -39.55
N ILE A 41 -65.34 22.84 -38.94
CA ILE A 41 -65.71 21.65 -38.16
C ILE A 41 -65.54 21.89 -36.66
N ALA A 42 -64.47 22.58 -36.24
CA ALA A 42 -64.10 22.70 -34.83
C ALA A 42 -64.09 24.14 -34.27
N ALA A 43 -64.36 25.15 -35.11
CA ALA A 43 -64.19 26.57 -34.79
C ALA A 43 -62.79 26.91 -34.21
N ASP A 44 -61.76 26.21 -34.71
CA ASP A 44 -60.36 26.31 -34.28
C ASP A 44 -59.49 26.86 -35.42
N ASP A 45 -58.68 27.88 -35.14
CA ASP A 45 -57.72 28.49 -36.08
C ASP A 45 -56.26 28.25 -35.64
N VAL A 46 -56.04 27.36 -34.66
CA VAL A 46 -54.71 27.06 -34.15
C VAL A 46 -54.06 25.98 -35.03
N PRO A 47 -52.82 26.22 -35.53
CA PRO A 47 -52.07 25.20 -36.25
C PRO A 47 -51.85 23.96 -35.37
N PRO A 48 -52.31 22.77 -35.79
CA PRO A 48 -52.20 21.56 -34.98
C PRO A 48 -50.75 21.09 -34.92
N VAL A 49 -50.40 20.38 -33.83
CA VAL A 49 -49.08 19.75 -33.66
C VAL A 49 -48.95 18.62 -34.68
N VAL A 50 -47.80 18.53 -35.34
CA VAL A 50 -47.57 17.54 -36.40
C VAL A 50 -46.53 16.52 -35.97
N LEU A 51 -46.90 15.24 -36.01
CA LEU A 51 -46.02 14.10 -35.79
C LEU A 51 -45.96 13.23 -37.06
N ALA A 52 -45.17 13.67 -38.04
CA ALA A 52 -44.94 12.92 -39.28
C ALA A 52 -43.84 11.86 -39.10
N ASP A 53 -43.55 11.07 -40.14
CA ASP A 53 -42.57 9.97 -40.11
C ASP A 53 -41.20 10.35 -39.49
N GLU A 54 -40.72 11.58 -39.70
CA GLU A 54 -39.47 12.06 -39.11
C GLU A 54 -39.57 12.15 -37.57
N GLN A 55 -40.68 12.69 -37.06
CA GLN A 55 -40.91 12.82 -35.62
C GLN A 55 -41.22 11.45 -35.00
N LEU A 56 -42.02 10.62 -35.67
CA LEU A 56 -42.39 9.29 -35.17
C LEU A 56 -41.18 8.36 -35.03
N LYS A 57 -40.21 8.42 -35.96
CA LYS A 57 -38.97 7.62 -35.88
C LYS A 57 -38.13 7.91 -34.63
N ASN A 58 -38.16 9.14 -34.12
CA ASN A 58 -37.36 9.57 -32.97
C ASN A 58 -38.22 10.31 -31.94
N ILE A 59 -39.42 9.79 -31.66
CA ILE A 59 -40.45 10.53 -30.92
C ILE A 59 -40.01 10.95 -29.50
N THR A 60 -39.12 10.18 -28.87
CA THR A 60 -38.53 10.47 -27.55
C THR A 60 -37.64 11.72 -27.53
N ASP A 61 -37.16 12.17 -28.69
CA ASP A 61 -36.33 13.38 -28.79
C ASP A 61 -37.17 14.65 -28.85
N TYR A 62 -38.48 14.51 -29.07
CA TYR A 62 -39.44 15.60 -29.22
C TYR A 62 -40.31 15.76 -27.98
N ARG A 63 -40.48 17.01 -27.56
CA ARG A 63 -41.58 17.40 -26.69
C ARG A 63 -42.79 17.62 -27.58
N ILE A 64 -43.83 16.81 -27.40
CA ILE A 64 -45.04 16.79 -28.23
C ILE A 64 -46.22 17.55 -27.60
N ILE A 65 -46.10 17.90 -26.31
CA ILE A 65 -47.14 18.60 -25.56
C ILE A 65 -46.55 19.61 -24.57
N ASP A 66 -47.33 20.62 -24.22
CA ASP A 66 -46.98 21.61 -23.20
C ASP A 66 -47.09 21.03 -21.78
N GLU A 67 -46.35 21.64 -20.84
CA GLU A 67 -46.49 21.35 -19.42
C GLU A 67 -47.91 21.75 -18.94
N ASP A 68 -48.45 20.96 -18.03
CA ASP A 68 -49.77 21.15 -17.39
C ASP A 68 -50.99 21.10 -18.33
N ARG A 69 -50.80 20.69 -19.59
CA ARG A 69 -51.90 20.49 -20.54
C ARG A 69 -52.80 19.35 -20.07
N GLN A 70 -54.11 19.56 -20.04
CA GLN A 70 -55.04 18.56 -19.52
C GLN A 70 -55.74 17.70 -20.59
N CYS A 71 -55.97 18.26 -21.78
CA CYS A 71 -56.80 17.62 -22.80
C CYS A 71 -56.09 17.60 -24.16
N VAL A 72 -56.12 16.45 -24.85
CA VAL A 72 -55.50 16.27 -26.16
C VAL A 72 -56.39 15.42 -27.09
N ARG A 73 -56.46 15.80 -28.37
CA ARG A 73 -56.95 14.92 -29.45
C ARG A 73 -55.82 14.51 -30.35
N VAL A 74 -55.79 13.23 -30.71
CA VAL A 74 -54.84 12.67 -31.66
C VAL A 74 -55.61 12.14 -32.86
N TYR A 75 -55.34 12.69 -34.04
CA TYR A 75 -55.90 12.22 -35.31
C TYR A 75 -54.90 11.34 -36.03
N ARG A 76 -55.35 10.16 -36.47
CA ARG A 76 -54.61 9.35 -37.44
C ARG A 76 -54.64 10.04 -38.81
N ALA A 77 -53.45 10.34 -39.34
CA ALA A 77 -53.27 10.99 -40.64
C ALA A 77 -52.46 10.07 -41.55
N GLY A 78 -53.13 9.39 -42.47
CA GLY A 78 -52.52 8.37 -43.31
C GLY A 78 -52.15 7.12 -42.50
N HIS A 79 -50.98 6.53 -42.79
CA HIS A 79 -50.51 5.33 -42.09
C HIS A 79 -49.80 5.68 -40.79
N ILE A 80 -50.25 5.09 -39.68
CA ILE A 80 -49.58 5.11 -38.36
C ILE A 80 -49.69 3.72 -37.73
N THR A 81 -48.59 3.25 -37.15
CA THR A 81 -48.56 1.94 -36.47
C THR A 81 -49.13 2.04 -35.05
N GLU A 82 -49.72 0.95 -34.55
CA GLU A 82 -50.16 0.88 -33.15
C GLU A 82 -49.02 1.09 -32.15
N HIS A 83 -47.80 0.68 -32.51
CA HIS A 83 -46.61 0.94 -31.70
C HIS A 83 -46.36 2.45 -31.55
N SER A 84 -46.33 3.19 -32.66
CA SER A 84 -46.15 4.65 -32.65
C SER A 84 -47.30 5.37 -31.93
N MET A 85 -48.54 4.88 -32.07
CA MET A 85 -49.68 5.44 -31.36
C MET A 85 -49.53 5.25 -29.84
N THR A 86 -49.16 4.04 -29.41
CA THR A 86 -48.91 3.74 -27.99
C THR A 86 -47.77 4.60 -27.42
N GLN A 87 -46.72 4.89 -28.21
CA GLN A 87 -45.65 5.81 -27.82
C GLN A 87 -46.16 7.24 -27.61
N ILE A 88 -47.01 7.77 -28.52
CA ILE A 88 -47.62 9.09 -28.37
C ILE A 88 -48.42 9.15 -27.07
N VAL A 89 -49.34 8.20 -26.87
CA VAL A 89 -50.23 8.17 -25.71
C VAL A 89 -49.44 8.04 -24.41
N THR A 90 -48.39 7.22 -24.37
CA THR A 90 -47.51 7.09 -23.20
C THR A 90 -46.76 8.39 -22.90
N LEU A 91 -46.27 9.11 -23.92
CA LEU A 91 -45.64 10.43 -23.73
C LEU A 91 -46.64 11.46 -23.16
N LEU A 92 -47.90 11.46 -23.63
CA LEU A 92 -48.96 12.31 -23.11
C LEU A 92 -49.29 11.97 -21.64
N ALA A 93 -49.36 10.68 -21.31
CA ALA A 93 -49.58 10.20 -19.95
C ALA A 93 -48.47 10.66 -18.99
N VAL A 94 -47.20 10.50 -19.38
CA VAL A 94 -46.04 10.95 -18.60
C VAL A 94 -46.04 12.47 -18.44
N ALA A 95 -46.48 13.21 -19.45
CA ALA A 95 -46.64 14.67 -19.38
C ALA A 95 -47.79 15.13 -18.48
N GLY A 96 -48.62 14.22 -17.95
CA GLY A 96 -49.70 14.53 -17.02
C GLY A 96 -51.01 14.94 -17.66
N VAL A 97 -51.21 14.64 -18.96
CA VAL A 97 -52.50 14.82 -19.65
C VAL A 97 -53.55 13.92 -18.97
N LYS A 98 -54.77 14.46 -18.81
CA LYS A 98 -55.87 13.77 -18.14
C LYS A 98 -56.84 13.12 -19.12
N THR A 99 -57.06 13.75 -20.27
CA THR A 99 -57.97 13.24 -21.29
C THR A 99 -57.29 13.17 -22.65
N VAL A 100 -57.41 12.01 -23.30
CA VAL A 100 -56.88 11.75 -24.64
C VAL A 100 -57.94 11.04 -25.48
N HIS A 101 -58.33 11.68 -26.58
CA HIS A 101 -59.24 11.10 -27.56
C HIS A 101 -58.51 10.81 -28.87
N GLU A 102 -58.65 9.59 -29.37
CA GLU A 102 -58.11 9.15 -30.64
C GLU A 102 -59.20 9.16 -31.72
N TYR A 103 -58.90 9.79 -32.86
CA TYR A 103 -59.78 9.89 -34.02
C TYR A 103 -59.16 9.16 -35.22
N ALA A 104 -59.98 8.38 -35.94
CA ALA A 104 -59.55 7.66 -37.14
C ALA A 104 -59.28 8.60 -38.34
N GLY A 105 -59.72 9.86 -38.27
CA GLY A 105 -59.51 10.90 -39.28
C GLY A 105 -60.33 12.16 -38.98
N ILE A 106 -60.20 13.20 -39.81
CA ILE A 106 -60.87 14.51 -39.58
C ILE A 106 -62.40 14.40 -39.56
N THR A 107 -62.97 13.46 -40.32
CA THR A 107 -64.42 13.25 -40.44
C THR A 107 -64.99 12.28 -39.40
N ASP A 108 -64.16 11.77 -38.49
CA ASP A 108 -64.60 10.82 -37.47
C ASP A 108 -65.44 11.51 -36.38
N THR A 109 -66.62 10.98 -36.15
CA THR A 109 -67.60 11.50 -35.18
C THR A 109 -67.71 10.63 -33.92
N SER A 110 -66.97 9.52 -33.84
CA SER A 110 -67.02 8.57 -32.73
C SER A 110 -65.61 8.19 -32.25
N PRO A 111 -64.87 9.11 -31.63
CA PRO A 111 -63.49 8.87 -31.19
C PRO A 111 -63.40 7.80 -30.10
N VAL A 112 -62.24 7.17 -30.02
CA VAL A 112 -61.89 6.25 -28.93
C VAL A 112 -61.34 7.08 -27.76
N ASP A 113 -61.94 6.94 -26.58
CA ASP A 113 -61.42 7.53 -25.34
C ASP A 113 -60.33 6.63 -24.76
N LEU A 114 -59.12 7.18 -24.62
CA LEU A 114 -57.95 6.49 -24.07
C LEU A 114 -57.59 6.95 -22.66
N SER A 115 -58.41 7.80 -22.05
CA SER A 115 -58.12 8.46 -20.76
C SER A 115 -57.90 7.46 -19.61
N ASP A 116 -58.64 6.36 -19.58
CA ASP A 116 -58.54 5.31 -18.55
C ASP A 116 -57.20 4.56 -18.57
N GLN A 117 -56.50 4.56 -19.72
CA GLN A 117 -55.22 3.87 -19.87
C GLN A 117 -54.04 4.73 -19.40
N LEU A 118 -54.20 6.06 -19.32
CA LEU A 118 -53.11 6.99 -19.02
C LEU A 118 -52.44 6.75 -17.66
N PRO A 119 -53.17 6.53 -16.53
CA PRO A 119 -52.52 6.30 -15.24
C PRO A 119 -51.62 5.06 -15.27
N ARG A 120 -52.10 3.97 -15.89
CA ARG A 120 -51.35 2.72 -16.04
C ARG A 120 -50.11 2.91 -16.90
N LEU A 121 -50.24 3.54 -18.07
CA LEU A 121 -49.12 3.79 -18.98
C LEU A 121 -48.05 4.69 -18.36
N LYS A 122 -48.47 5.69 -17.57
CA LYS A 122 -47.56 6.55 -16.80
C LYS A 122 -46.80 5.73 -15.76
N GLU A 123 -47.50 4.91 -14.98
CA GLU A 123 -46.89 4.10 -13.93
C GLU A 123 -45.89 3.08 -14.50
N GLU A 124 -46.26 2.35 -15.55
CA GLU A 124 -45.38 1.41 -16.25
C GLU A 124 -44.13 2.11 -16.81
N CYS A 125 -44.28 3.31 -17.38
CA CYS A 125 -43.15 4.09 -17.87
C CYS A 125 -42.25 4.63 -16.73
N GLU A 126 -42.82 5.05 -15.60
CA GLU A 126 -42.06 5.53 -14.45
C GLU A 126 -41.30 4.41 -13.72
N ARG A 127 -41.80 3.17 -13.76
CA ARG A 127 -41.12 1.97 -13.28
C ARG A 127 -40.06 1.42 -14.24
N GLY A 128 -39.99 1.93 -15.47
CA GLY A 128 -39.09 1.41 -16.51
C GLY A 128 -39.55 0.08 -17.13
N GLU A 129 -40.85 -0.24 -16.99
CA GLU A 129 -41.48 -1.46 -17.50
C GLU A 129 -42.28 -1.23 -18.79
N SER A 130 -42.29 0.00 -19.31
CA SER A 130 -43.01 0.33 -20.54
C SER A 130 -42.43 -0.45 -21.73
N LEU A 131 -43.32 -1.13 -22.45
CA LEU A 131 -42.98 -1.91 -23.65
C LEU A 131 -42.63 -1.04 -24.87
N VAL A 132 -42.90 0.26 -24.79
CA VAL A 132 -42.80 1.18 -25.94
C VAL A 132 -41.88 2.38 -25.72
N LEU A 133 -41.55 2.73 -24.47
CA LEU A 133 -40.70 3.87 -24.12
C LEU A 133 -39.77 3.58 -22.94
N ASN A 134 -38.54 4.08 -23.02
CA ASN A 134 -37.59 4.11 -21.90
C ASN A 134 -37.15 5.56 -21.66
N LEU A 135 -37.83 6.27 -20.74
CA LEU A 135 -37.53 7.67 -20.42
C LEU A 135 -36.51 7.80 -19.26
N PRO A 136 -35.45 8.61 -19.39
CA PRO A 136 -34.44 8.78 -18.35
C PRO A 136 -34.80 9.93 -17.40
N THR A 137 -35.65 9.73 -16.38
CA THR A 137 -36.23 10.91 -15.67
C THR A 137 -36.26 10.93 -14.14
N LYS A 138 -35.78 9.92 -13.39
CA LYS A 138 -35.63 10.06 -11.91
C LYS A 138 -34.19 10.02 -11.38
N GLN A 139 -33.26 9.34 -12.03
CA GLN A 139 -31.89 9.18 -11.50
C GLN A 139 -30.97 10.40 -11.68
N LYS A 140 -31.17 11.21 -12.73
CA LYS A 140 -30.32 12.38 -13.05
C LYS A 140 -30.37 13.50 -12.00
N ALA A 141 -31.51 13.72 -11.36
CA ALA A 141 -31.73 14.87 -10.48
C ALA A 141 -31.21 14.65 -9.05
N GLN A 142 -31.22 13.40 -8.56
CA GLN A 142 -30.78 13.09 -7.19
C GLN A 142 -29.28 13.36 -6.99
N LEU A 143 -28.41 12.83 -7.85
CA LEU A 143 -26.96 12.85 -7.62
C LEU A 143 -26.32 14.25 -7.65
N SER A 144 -26.86 15.18 -8.45
CA SER A 144 -26.39 16.56 -8.50
C SER A 144 -26.83 17.40 -7.29
N GLN A 145 -27.92 17.01 -6.62
CA GLN A 145 -28.49 17.72 -5.48
C GLN A 145 -28.02 17.19 -4.13
N MET A 146 -27.48 15.95 -4.10
CA MET A 146 -26.90 15.33 -2.91
C MET A 146 -25.82 16.20 -2.27
N ALA A 147 -25.73 16.18 -0.95
CA ALA A 147 -24.61 16.77 -0.22
C ALA A 147 -23.31 16.00 -0.48
N ASP A 148 -22.17 16.64 -0.23
CA ASP A 148 -20.85 16.01 -0.44
C ASP A 148 -20.69 14.73 0.41
N SER A 149 -21.25 14.69 1.62
CA SER A 149 -21.26 13.51 2.50
C SER A 149 -22.09 12.35 1.95
N GLU A 150 -23.22 12.63 1.29
CA GLU A 150 -24.06 11.59 0.71
C GLU A 150 -23.39 10.98 -0.53
N ARG A 151 -22.72 11.81 -1.35
CA ARG A 151 -21.92 11.32 -2.48
C ARG A 151 -20.70 10.53 -2.01
N ALA A 152 -20.08 10.96 -0.91
CA ALA A 152 -19.01 10.21 -0.28
C ALA A 152 -19.48 8.84 0.22
N GLN A 153 -20.70 8.74 0.77
CA GLN A 153 -21.28 7.44 1.15
C GLN A 153 -21.50 6.55 -0.08
N LEU A 154 -22.05 7.07 -1.17
CA LEU A 154 -22.17 6.31 -2.42
C LEU A 154 -20.82 5.80 -2.93
N LEU A 155 -19.76 6.61 -2.78
CA LEU A 155 -18.41 6.21 -3.13
C LEU A 155 -17.87 5.13 -2.18
N ALA A 156 -18.15 5.24 -0.87
CA ALA A 156 -17.76 4.22 0.11
C ALA A 156 -18.43 2.88 -0.17
N ASP A 157 -19.71 2.89 -0.54
CA ASP A 157 -20.52 1.69 -0.84
C ASP A 157 -20.03 0.91 -2.08
N ARG A 158 -19.08 1.46 -2.84
CA ARG A 158 -18.38 0.74 -3.93
C ARG A 158 -17.35 -0.27 -3.45
N PHE A 159 -17.00 -0.22 -2.17
CA PHE A 159 -15.95 -1.06 -1.59
C PHE A 159 -16.49 -1.85 -0.41
N ASP A 160 -15.96 -3.04 -0.18
CA ASP A 160 -16.36 -3.91 0.94
C ASP A 160 -16.03 -3.28 2.31
N GLY A 161 -15.10 -2.33 2.33
CA GLY A 161 -14.75 -1.54 3.51
C GLY A 161 -13.84 -0.38 3.14
N VAL A 162 -13.92 0.72 3.87
CA VAL A 162 -13.10 1.92 3.67
C VAL A 162 -12.60 2.44 5.01
N CYS A 163 -11.31 2.74 5.09
CA CYS A 163 -10.71 3.44 6.22
C CYS A 163 -9.72 4.51 5.75
N VAL A 164 -9.28 5.37 6.66
CA VAL A 164 -8.30 6.43 6.38
C VAL A 164 -7.12 6.32 7.34
N HIS A 165 -5.91 6.40 6.82
CA HIS A 165 -4.72 6.50 7.66
C HIS A 165 -4.65 7.91 8.26
N ALA A 166 -4.59 8.01 9.59
CA ALA A 166 -4.79 9.28 10.31
C ALA A 166 -3.75 10.36 9.96
N GLU A 167 -2.49 9.98 9.79
CA GLU A 167 -1.39 10.92 9.56
C GLU A 167 -1.21 11.30 8.08
N SER A 168 -1.30 10.33 7.17
CA SER A 168 -1.09 10.55 5.74
C SER A 168 -2.37 10.96 4.99
N GLU A 169 -3.54 10.79 5.60
CA GLU A 169 -4.86 10.99 5.00
C GLU A 169 -5.12 10.08 3.77
N ILE A 170 -4.31 9.02 3.62
CA ILE A 170 -4.45 8.05 2.53
C ILE A 170 -5.63 7.12 2.85
N VAL A 171 -6.58 7.07 1.93
CA VAL A 171 -7.72 6.15 1.98
C VAL A 171 -7.23 4.74 1.65
N HIS A 172 -7.66 3.78 2.47
CA HIS A 172 -7.47 2.36 2.21
C HIS A 172 -8.83 1.69 2.04
N VAL A 173 -8.89 0.71 1.15
CA VAL A 173 -10.09 -0.08 0.90
C VAL A 173 -9.81 -1.55 1.17
N TRP A 174 -10.80 -2.25 1.70
CA TRP A 174 -10.70 -3.68 1.96
C TRP A 174 -10.84 -4.45 0.65
N ARG A 175 -9.79 -5.17 0.24
CA ARG A 175 -9.78 -6.01 -0.97
C ARG A 175 -8.88 -7.22 -0.74
N GLY A 176 -9.38 -8.41 -1.09
CA GLY A 176 -8.58 -9.64 -1.03
C GLY A 176 -8.01 -9.96 0.35
N GLY A 177 -8.74 -9.62 1.42
CA GLY A 177 -8.33 -9.93 2.80
C GLY A 177 -7.34 -8.95 3.44
N VAL A 178 -7.03 -7.82 2.79
CA VAL A 178 -6.13 -6.78 3.30
C VAL A 178 -6.65 -5.37 3.00
N TRP A 179 -6.14 -4.39 3.73
CA TRP A 179 -6.36 -2.96 3.52
C TRP A 179 -5.37 -2.40 2.49
N CYS A 180 -5.85 -2.11 1.28
CA CYS A 180 -5.04 -1.63 0.17
C CYS A 180 -5.11 -0.10 0.07
N PRO A 181 -3.98 0.63 -0.02
CA PRO A 181 -4.00 2.07 -0.25
C PRO A 181 -4.58 2.39 -1.62
N VAL A 182 -5.42 3.42 -1.70
CA VAL A 182 -6.07 3.87 -2.93
C VAL A 182 -5.70 5.31 -3.22
N SER A 183 -5.30 5.57 -4.46
CA SER A 183 -4.97 6.94 -4.89
C SER A 183 -6.23 7.80 -5.03
N THR A 184 -6.09 9.11 -4.81
CA THR A 184 -7.15 10.10 -5.08
C THR A 184 -7.69 9.99 -6.52
N MET A 185 -6.84 9.64 -7.49
CA MET A 185 -7.24 9.45 -8.89
C MET A 185 -8.16 8.24 -9.07
N GLU A 186 -7.89 7.13 -8.38
CA GLU A 186 -8.74 5.94 -8.44
C GLU A 186 -10.10 6.22 -7.79
N LEU A 187 -10.13 6.84 -6.61
CA LEU A 187 -11.39 7.27 -5.98
C LEU A 187 -12.19 8.23 -6.88
N SER A 188 -11.49 9.15 -7.55
CA SER A 188 -12.12 10.08 -8.50
C SER A 188 -12.73 9.34 -9.70
N ARG A 189 -12.07 8.30 -10.22
CA ARG A 189 -12.59 7.48 -11.32
C ARG A 189 -13.81 6.68 -10.92
N GLU A 190 -13.82 6.10 -9.72
CA GLU A 190 -14.97 5.39 -9.18
C GLU A 190 -16.18 6.32 -8.99
N MET A 191 -15.94 7.55 -8.50
CA MET A 191 -17.01 8.55 -8.43
C MET A 191 -17.55 8.92 -9.81
N VAL A 192 -16.67 9.07 -10.81
CA VAL A 192 -17.08 9.31 -12.21
C VAL A 192 -17.90 8.14 -12.78
N ALA A 193 -17.57 6.91 -12.41
CA ALA A 193 -18.35 5.72 -12.81
C ALA A 193 -19.77 5.79 -12.21
N ILE A 194 -19.91 6.16 -10.93
CA ILE A 194 -21.23 6.39 -10.29
C ILE A 194 -22.04 7.42 -11.09
N TYR A 195 -21.46 8.58 -11.38
CA TYR A 195 -22.15 9.60 -12.18
C TYR A 195 -22.59 9.06 -13.55
N SER A 196 -21.73 8.25 -14.19
CA SER A 196 -21.99 7.69 -15.53
C SER A 196 -23.12 6.67 -15.53
N GLU A 197 -23.18 5.79 -14.52
CA GLU A 197 -24.26 4.80 -14.32
C GLU A 197 -25.62 5.47 -14.13
N HIS A 198 -25.65 6.56 -13.35
CA HIS A 198 -26.85 7.37 -13.16
C HIS A 198 -27.14 8.36 -14.30
N ARG A 199 -26.37 8.28 -15.39
CA ARG A 199 -26.43 9.19 -16.56
C ARG A 199 -26.34 10.66 -16.17
N ALA A 200 -25.68 10.99 -15.07
CA ALA A 200 -25.56 12.34 -14.53
C ALA A 200 -24.25 13.02 -14.97
N THR A 201 -24.27 14.34 -15.08
CA THR A 201 -23.06 15.13 -15.35
C THR A 201 -22.35 15.50 -14.06
N PHE A 202 -21.02 15.64 -14.11
CA PHE A 202 -20.21 16.03 -12.96
C PHE A 202 -19.26 17.19 -13.30
N SER A 203 -18.74 17.84 -12.26
CA SER A 203 -17.61 18.76 -12.37
C SER A 203 -16.44 18.22 -11.57
N LYS A 204 -15.21 18.62 -11.92
CA LYS A 204 -14.00 18.23 -11.18
C LYS A 204 -14.10 18.58 -9.69
N ARG A 205 -14.68 19.75 -9.36
CA ARG A 205 -14.89 20.19 -7.98
C ARG A 205 -15.80 19.24 -7.19
N VAL A 206 -16.91 18.83 -7.80
CA VAL A 206 -17.88 17.92 -7.16
C VAL A 206 -17.26 16.55 -6.87
N ILE A 207 -16.43 16.03 -7.80
CA ILE A 207 -15.69 14.78 -7.59
C ILE A 207 -14.69 14.93 -6.45
N ASN A 208 -13.86 15.97 -6.48
CA ASN A 208 -12.87 16.22 -5.43
C ASN A 208 -13.52 16.37 -4.05
N ASN A 209 -14.63 17.12 -3.96
CA ASN A 209 -15.36 17.30 -2.70
C ASN A 209 -15.91 15.98 -2.14
N ALA A 210 -16.42 15.09 -2.98
CA ALA A 210 -16.88 13.76 -2.55
C ALA A 210 -15.72 12.92 -2.01
N VAL A 211 -14.55 12.97 -2.65
CA VAL A 211 -13.33 12.26 -2.19
C VAL A 211 -12.81 12.84 -0.87
N GLU A 212 -12.80 14.16 -0.70
CA GLU A 212 -12.41 14.78 0.57
C GLU A 212 -13.43 14.49 1.68
N ALA A 213 -14.73 14.50 1.38
CA ALA A 213 -15.76 14.09 2.33
C ALA A 213 -15.64 12.61 2.71
N LEU A 214 -15.23 11.73 1.78
CA LEU A 214 -14.95 10.31 2.07
C LEU A 214 -13.89 10.16 3.17
N LYS A 215 -12.79 10.91 3.09
CA LYS A 215 -11.73 10.87 4.11
C LYS A 215 -12.22 11.28 5.50
N VAL A 216 -13.24 12.15 5.58
CA VAL A 216 -13.80 12.61 6.85
C VAL A 216 -14.77 11.58 7.45
N ILE A 217 -15.56 10.89 6.62
CA ILE A 217 -16.53 9.89 7.10
C ILE A 217 -15.91 8.50 7.32
N ALA A 218 -14.82 8.17 6.61
CA ALA A 218 -14.15 6.89 6.74
C ALA A 218 -13.58 6.70 8.15
N ALA A 219 -13.69 5.47 8.66
CA ALA A 219 -13.14 5.14 9.97
C ALA A 219 -11.61 5.32 9.97
N PRO A 220 -11.00 5.82 11.07
CA PRO A 220 -9.56 5.83 11.20
C PRO A 220 -9.04 4.40 11.20
N MET A 221 -7.96 4.18 10.45
CA MET A 221 -7.31 2.88 10.37
C MET A 221 -6.72 2.50 11.73
N GLY A 222 -7.00 1.28 12.18
CA GLY A 222 -6.35 0.70 13.36
C GLY A 222 -4.95 0.19 13.09
N GLU A 223 -4.27 -0.29 14.13
CA GLU A 223 -2.93 -0.84 14.00
C GLU A 223 -2.96 -2.36 13.81
N PRO A 224 -2.20 -2.91 12.83
CA PRO A 224 -2.05 -4.36 12.73
C PRO A 224 -1.30 -4.91 13.93
N SER A 225 -1.78 -6.05 14.45
CA SER A 225 -1.08 -6.79 15.51
C SER A 225 0.19 -7.44 14.97
N GLY A 226 1.31 -7.27 15.68
CA GLY A 226 2.59 -7.92 15.35
C GLY A 226 2.60 -9.44 15.54
N ASP A 227 1.55 -10.01 16.14
CA ASP A 227 1.39 -11.45 16.32
C ASP A 227 0.65 -12.12 15.16
N LEU A 228 0.16 -11.35 14.18
CA LEU A 228 -0.57 -11.87 13.03
C LEU A 228 0.37 -11.99 11.83
N LEU A 229 0.39 -13.17 11.22
CA LEU A 229 1.11 -13.44 9.97
C LEU A 229 0.09 -13.69 8.84
N PRO A 230 -0.14 -12.71 7.95
CA PRO A 230 -1.11 -12.86 6.88
C PRO A 230 -0.55 -13.64 5.68
N PHE A 231 -1.31 -14.64 5.24
CA PHE A 231 -1.15 -15.46 4.05
C PHE A 231 -2.21 -15.09 3.00
N THR A 232 -2.21 -15.69 1.82
CA THR A 232 -3.23 -15.40 0.78
C THR A 232 -4.62 -15.96 1.13
N ASN A 233 -4.66 -17.01 1.94
CA ASN A 233 -5.88 -17.76 2.28
C ASN A 233 -6.34 -17.57 3.73
N GLY A 234 -5.76 -16.61 4.47
CA GLY A 234 -6.08 -16.36 5.87
C GLY A 234 -4.92 -15.77 6.66
N VAL A 235 -5.06 -15.75 7.97
CA VAL A 235 -4.09 -15.17 8.89
C VAL A 235 -3.76 -16.19 9.97
N LEU A 236 -2.45 -16.37 10.23
CA LEU A 236 -1.97 -17.20 11.33
C LEU A 236 -1.67 -16.32 12.54
N ASN A 237 -2.22 -16.66 13.69
CA ASN A 237 -1.84 -16.06 14.97
C ASN A 237 -0.60 -16.78 15.52
N LEU A 238 0.53 -16.07 15.59
CA LEU A 238 1.82 -16.61 16.03
C LEU A 238 1.86 -16.96 17.53
N LYS A 239 0.95 -16.42 18.34
CA LYS A 239 0.85 -16.75 19.78
C LYS A 239 0.05 -18.03 20.01
N THR A 240 -1.08 -18.19 19.33
CA THR A 240 -1.98 -19.33 19.55
C THR A 240 -1.73 -20.49 18.60
N GLY A 241 -1.09 -20.23 17.46
CA GLY A 241 -0.94 -21.17 16.34
C GLY A 241 -2.23 -21.37 15.53
N GLU A 242 -3.28 -20.60 15.82
CA GLU A 242 -4.57 -20.69 15.13
C GLU A 242 -4.53 -19.98 13.78
N PHE A 243 -5.04 -20.66 12.74
CA PHE A 243 -5.23 -20.10 11.42
C PHE A 243 -6.70 -19.80 11.17
N SER A 244 -7.02 -18.55 10.83
CA SER A 244 -8.39 -18.07 10.63
C SER A 244 -8.54 -17.30 9.32
N PRO A 245 -9.78 -17.13 8.80
CA PRO A 245 -10.02 -16.26 7.66
C PRO A 245 -9.58 -14.81 7.91
N HIS A 246 -9.36 -14.06 6.84
CA HIS A 246 -9.11 -12.62 6.95
C HIS A 246 -10.30 -11.90 7.58
N SER A 247 -9.99 -10.87 8.37
CA SER A 247 -10.98 -9.98 8.97
C SER A 247 -10.48 -8.53 8.90
N PRO A 248 -11.34 -7.56 8.56
CA PRO A 248 -10.98 -6.14 8.53
C PRO A 248 -10.38 -5.63 9.84
N GLU A 249 -10.80 -6.21 10.97
CA GLU A 249 -10.35 -5.89 12.32
C GLU A 249 -8.88 -6.28 12.59
N HIS A 250 -8.28 -7.12 11.74
CA HIS A 250 -6.85 -7.44 11.81
C HIS A 250 -5.94 -6.32 11.30
N TRP A 251 -6.50 -5.30 10.60
CA TRP A 251 -5.77 -4.14 10.07
C TRP A 251 -4.55 -4.47 9.19
N SER A 252 -4.51 -5.67 8.64
CA SER A 252 -3.41 -6.13 7.78
C SER A 252 -3.44 -5.37 6.46
N THR A 253 -2.34 -4.72 6.10
CA THR A 253 -2.19 -4.00 4.82
C THR A 253 -1.61 -4.88 3.71
N THR A 254 -1.06 -6.03 4.09
CA THR A 254 -0.36 -6.94 3.18
C THR A 254 -0.44 -8.39 3.65
N HIS A 255 -0.23 -9.33 2.74
CA HIS A 255 0.05 -10.74 3.01
C HIS A 255 1.34 -11.17 2.30
N ASN A 256 1.95 -12.28 2.69
CA ASN A 256 3.22 -12.75 2.08
C ASN A 256 3.05 -13.31 0.64
N GLY A 257 1.83 -13.59 0.18
CA GLY A 257 1.59 -14.10 -1.18
C GLY A 257 1.67 -15.63 -1.27
N ILE A 258 1.68 -16.31 -0.13
CA ILE A 258 1.80 -17.76 -0.01
C ILE A 258 0.52 -18.31 0.61
N GLU A 259 0.07 -19.48 0.16
CA GLU A 259 -1.01 -20.21 0.81
C GLU A 259 -0.48 -20.95 2.03
N TYR A 260 -1.09 -20.67 3.20
CA TYR A 260 -0.81 -21.44 4.39
C TYR A 260 -1.39 -22.84 4.27
N THR A 261 -0.62 -23.82 4.72
CA THR A 261 -1.00 -25.23 4.79
C THR A 261 -0.64 -25.79 6.17
N PRO A 262 -1.48 -26.65 6.76
CA PRO A 262 -1.22 -27.22 8.08
C PRO A 262 0.08 -28.05 8.15
N PRO A 263 0.67 -28.20 9.35
CA PRO A 263 1.81 -29.11 9.59
C PRO A 263 1.56 -30.54 9.11
N VAL A 264 2.55 -31.13 8.45
CA VAL A 264 2.52 -32.54 8.00
C VAL A 264 3.35 -33.40 8.96
N ALA A 265 2.80 -34.53 9.39
CA ALA A 265 3.50 -35.43 10.32
C ALA A 265 4.78 -36.01 9.69
N GLY A 266 5.88 -35.99 10.46
CA GLY A 266 7.19 -36.49 10.00
C GLY A 266 7.95 -35.55 9.04
N GLU A 267 7.35 -34.43 8.65
CA GLU A 267 7.98 -33.46 7.75
C GLU A 267 9.23 -32.83 8.36
N ASN A 268 10.32 -32.78 7.60
CA ASN A 268 11.57 -32.17 8.00
C ASN A 268 12.26 -31.45 6.84
N ILE A 269 13.18 -30.52 7.16
CA ILE A 269 13.87 -29.71 6.15
C ILE A 269 14.70 -30.58 5.20
N ARG A 270 15.38 -31.60 5.70
CA ARG A 270 16.32 -32.40 4.90
C ARG A 270 15.63 -33.18 3.78
N ASP A 271 14.50 -33.82 4.11
CA ASP A 271 13.82 -34.71 3.17
C ASP A 271 12.74 -33.99 2.34
N ASN A 272 12.11 -32.96 2.91
CA ASN A 272 10.99 -32.26 2.26
C ASN A 272 11.38 -30.90 1.67
N ALA A 273 12.54 -30.34 2.03
CA ALA A 273 13.11 -29.13 1.42
C ALA A 273 14.62 -29.31 1.12
N PRO A 274 15.01 -30.34 0.34
CA PRO A 274 16.39 -30.74 0.15
C PRO A 274 17.28 -29.65 -0.47
N ASN A 275 16.73 -28.78 -1.33
CA ASN A 275 17.51 -27.70 -1.96
C ASN A 275 17.82 -26.59 -0.95
N PHE A 276 16.83 -26.22 -0.14
CA PHE A 276 17.02 -25.31 0.99
C PHE A 276 17.98 -25.91 2.03
N HIS A 277 17.85 -27.19 2.36
CA HIS A 277 18.76 -27.87 3.27
C HIS A 277 20.21 -27.83 2.77
N LYS A 278 20.43 -28.18 1.50
CA LYS A 278 21.75 -28.16 0.86
C LYS A 278 22.36 -26.76 0.90
N TRP A 279 21.57 -25.74 0.56
CA TRP A 279 22.02 -24.34 0.65
C TRP A 279 22.33 -23.94 2.09
N LEU A 280 21.46 -24.28 3.05
CA LEU A 280 21.61 -23.91 4.45
C LEU A 280 22.86 -24.55 5.08
N GLU A 281 23.09 -25.84 4.81
CA GLU A 281 24.28 -26.57 5.26
C GLU A 281 25.55 -25.92 4.68
N HIS A 282 25.55 -25.61 3.38
CA HIS A 282 26.67 -24.93 2.72
C HIS A 282 26.94 -23.54 3.29
N ALA A 283 25.91 -22.70 3.39
CA ALA A 283 25.98 -21.35 3.93
C ALA A 283 26.48 -21.33 5.39
N ALA A 284 26.13 -22.35 6.16
CA ALA A 284 26.56 -22.50 7.55
C ALA A 284 27.93 -23.17 7.69
N GLY A 285 28.57 -23.64 6.61
CA GLY A 285 29.82 -24.39 6.69
C GLY A 285 29.67 -25.70 7.46
N LYS A 286 28.50 -26.34 7.34
CA LYS A 286 28.11 -27.57 8.06
C LYS A 286 28.03 -27.40 9.59
N ASP A 287 28.02 -26.17 10.12
CA ASP A 287 27.77 -25.92 11.55
C ASP A 287 26.26 -25.92 11.85
N PRO A 288 25.73 -26.92 12.59
CA PRO A 288 24.31 -27.00 12.93
C PRO A 288 23.82 -25.81 13.77
N ARG A 289 24.68 -25.20 14.60
CA ARG A 289 24.32 -24.01 15.39
C ARG A 289 24.11 -22.82 14.47
N LYS A 290 25.02 -22.58 13.53
CA LYS A 290 24.89 -21.51 12.52
C LYS A 290 23.68 -21.73 11.61
N MET A 291 23.39 -22.98 11.20
CA MET A 291 22.17 -23.30 10.45
C MET A 291 20.92 -22.83 11.22
N MET A 292 20.85 -23.11 12.52
CA MET A 292 19.71 -22.70 13.35
C MET A 292 19.63 -21.18 13.53
N ARG A 293 20.77 -20.48 13.64
CA ARG A 293 20.81 -19.00 13.70
C ARG A 293 20.36 -18.36 12.38
N ILE A 294 20.73 -18.94 11.23
CA ILE A 294 20.21 -18.52 9.91
C ILE A 294 18.69 -18.74 9.84
N CYS A 295 18.18 -19.89 10.30
CA CYS A 295 16.73 -20.12 10.39
C CYS A 295 16.03 -19.09 11.30
N ALA A 296 16.65 -18.71 12.43
CA ALA A 296 16.10 -17.68 13.31
C ALA A 296 16.01 -16.31 12.62
N ALA A 297 16.99 -15.98 11.77
CA ALA A 297 16.99 -14.75 10.98
C ALA A 297 15.86 -14.76 9.93
N LEU A 298 15.69 -15.89 9.23
CA LEU A 298 14.57 -16.08 8.30
C LEU A 298 13.21 -16.02 9.00
N TYR A 299 13.10 -16.57 10.21
CA TYR A 299 11.90 -16.46 11.04
C TYR A 299 11.60 -15.01 11.42
N MET A 300 12.61 -14.25 11.87
CA MET A 300 12.45 -12.81 12.19
C MET A 300 11.87 -12.04 11.00
N ILE A 301 12.35 -12.31 9.78
CA ILE A 301 11.88 -11.69 8.55
C ILE A 301 10.44 -12.12 8.22
N MET A 302 10.18 -13.43 8.20
CA MET A 302 8.86 -14.00 7.91
C MET A 302 7.78 -13.48 8.87
N ALA A 303 8.06 -13.50 10.16
CA ALA A 303 7.16 -13.03 11.22
C ALA A 303 7.16 -11.50 11.38
N ASN A 304 7.93 -10.76 10.57
CA ASN A 304 8.12 -9.32 10.65
C ASN A 304 8.38 -8.81 12.08
N ARG A 305 9.33 -9.44 12.79
CA ARG A 305 9.72 -9.06 14.16
C ARG A 305 10.63 -7.83 14.20
N TYR A 306 10.18 -6.74 13.60
CA TYR A 306 10.85 -5.43 13.64
C TYR A 306 10.97 -4.89 15.08
N ASP A 307 10.09 -5.34 15.97
CA ASP A 307 10.03 -5.02 17.40
C ASP A 307 11.23 -5.51 18.21
N TRP A 308 12.02 -6.46 17.67
CA TRP A 308 13.19 -6.99 18.37
C TRP A 308 14.37 -6.02 18.44
N GLN A 309 14.26 -4.87 17.79
CA GLN A 309 15.31 -3.88 17.68
C GLN A 309 16.60 -4.44 17.08
N MET A 310 16.45 -5.22 16.01
CA MET A 310 17.57 -5.82 15.29
C MET A 310 17.47 -5.54 13.79
N PHE A 311 18.61 -5.61 13.11
CA PHE A 311 18.70 -5.79 11.66
C PHE A 311 19.72 -6.88 11.36
N ILE A 312 19.58 -7.48 10.18
CA ILE A 312 20.44 -8.56 9.74
C ILE A 312 21.44 -8.00 8.73
N GLU A 313 22.70 -8.37 8.86
CA GLU A 313 23.73 -8.11 7.87
C GLU A 313 24.35 -9.43 7.40
N ALA A 314 24.28 -9.70 6.11
CA ALA A 314 24.98 -10.80 5.46
C ALA A 314 26.21 -10.25 4.72
N THR A 315 27.40 -10.70 5.10
CA THR A 315 28.68 -10.27 4.52
C THR A 315 29.51 -11.47 4.05
N GLY A 316 30.51 -11.27 3.19
CA GLY A 316 31.40 -12.32 2.69
C GLY A 316 31.57 -12.27 1.17
N ASP A 317 32.24 -13.24 0.58
CA ASP A 317 32.66 -13.18 -0.83
C ASP A 317 31.52 -13.42 -1.84
N GLY A 318 31.74 -12.98 -3.09
CA GLY A 318 30.84 -13.28 -4.20
C GLY A 318 30.66 -14.79 -4.39
N GLY A 319 29.43 -15.24 -4.65
CA GLY A 319 29.14 -16.66 -4.86
C GLY A 319 29.04 -17.53 -3.59
N SER A 320 29.01 -16.92 -2.40
CA SER A 320 28.93 -17.65 -1.14
C SER A 320 27.51 -17.99 -0.64
N GLY A 321 26.48 -17.66 -1.42
CA GLY A 321 25.08 -17.94 -1.08
C GLY A 321 24.31 -16.78 -0.46
N LYS A 322 24.91 -15.58 -0.32
CA LYS A 322 24.23 -14.36 0.17
C LYS A 322 23.00 -13.99 -0.67
N SER A 323 23.12 -14.01 -1.99
CA SER A 323 21.99 -13.68 -2.88
C SER A 323 20.84 -14.67 -2.73
N THR A 324 21.14 -15.95 -2.46
CA THR A 324 20.13 -16.96 -2.13
C THR A 324 19.48 -16.68 -0.78
N PHE A 325 20.22 -16.22 0.23
CA PHE A 325 19.66 -15.76 1.51
C PHE A 325 18.65 -14.62 1.29
N THR A 326 19.04 -13.59 0.53
CA THR A 326 18.16 -12.45 0.19
C THR A 326 16.92 -12.89 -0.56
N HIS A 327 17.06 -13.83 -1.50
CA HIS A 327 15.94 -14.40 -2.26
C HIS A 327 14.95 -15.13 -1.34
N ILE A 328 15.43 -16.00 -0.45
CA ILE A 328 14.59 -16.72 0.52
C ILE A 328 13.89 -15.73 1.45
N ALA A 329 14.61 -14.75 1.98
CA ALA A 329 14.05 -13.70 2.82
C ALA A 329 12.92 -12.92 2.11
N THR A 330 13.13 -12.58 0.83
CA THR A 330 12.14 -11.89 -0.01
C THR A 330 10.91 -12.76 -0.25
N LEU A 331 11.08 -14.06 -0.50
CA LEU A 331 9.97 -14.99 -0.65
C LEU A 331 9.14 -15.11 0.63
N LEU A 332 9.80 -15.24 1.79
CA LEU A 332 9.13 -15.35 3.09
C LEU A 332 8.37 -14.08 3.50
N ALA A 333 8.96 -12.91 3.24
CA ALA A 333 8.30 -11.62 3.48
C ALA A 333 7.17 -11.35 2.47
N GLY A 334 7.30 -11.89 1.25
CA GLY A 334 6.50 -11.54 0.08
C GLY A 334 7.19 -10.47 -0.77
N LYS A 335 7.30 -10.71 -2.09
CA LYS A 335 7.97 -9.80 -3.04
C LYS A 335 7.35 -8.40 -3.02
N GLN A 336 6.02 -8.34 -2.97
CA GLN A 336 5.23 -7.12 -2.86
C GLN A 336 5.42 -6.36 -1.54
N ASN A 337 5.94 -7.01 -0.50
CA ASN A 337 6.22 -6.40 0.81
C ASN A 337 7.69 -6.03 0.98
N THR A 338 8.51 -6.27 -0.07
CA THR A 338 9.95 -6.10 -0.03
C THR A 338 10.36 -4.92 -0.90
N VAL A 339 11.18 -4.04 -0.35
CA VAL A 339 11.73 -2.88 -1.07
C VAL A 339 13.26 -2.93 -1.05
N SER A 340 13.87 -2.62 -2.18
CA SER A 340 15.32 -2.39 -2.25
C SER A 340 15.60 -0.91 -2.02
N ALA A 341 16.53 -0.59 -1.13
CA ALA A 341 16.90 0.79 -0.80
C ALA A 341 18.40 0.95 -0.60
N GLU A 342 18.87 2.20 -0.58
CA GLU A 342 20.23 2.54 -0.15
C GLU A 342 20.23 3.01 1.31
N MET A 343 21.38 2.90 1.99
CA MET A 343 21.55 3.43 3.34
C MET A 343 21.22 4.93 3.44
N THR A 344 21.60 5.70 2.42
CA THR A 344 21.31 7.14 2.30
C THR A 344 19.81 7.43 2.25
N SER A 345 19.02 6.52 1.64
CA SER A 345 17.56 6.66 1.57
C SER A 345 16.89 6.51 2.94
N LEU A 346 17.48 5.74 3.85
CA LEU A 346 16.95 5.60 5.22
C LEU A 346 17.22 6.85 6.07
N ASP A 347 18.30 7.59 5.77
CA ASP A 347 18.67 8.83 6.47
C ASP A 347 17.83 10.03 5.98
N ASP A 348 17.35 10.03 4.73
CA ASP A 348 16.56 11.14 4.14
C ASP A 348 15.03 10.94 4.23
N ALA A 349 14.27 12.02 4.48
CA ALA A 349 12.81 11.97 4.59
C ALA A 349 12.11 11.68 3.25
N GLY A 350 12.67 12.15 2.13
CA GLY A 350 12.17 11.83 0.80
C GLY A 350 12.49 10.39 0.42
N GLY A 351 13.73 9.96 0.70
CA GLY A 351 14.16 8.57 0.54
C GLY A 351 13.30 7.59 1.33
N ARG A 352 12.90 7.92 2.56
CA ARG A 352 12.03 7.05 3.38
C ARG A 352 10.63 6.86 2.82
N ALA A 353 10.15 7.75 1.94
CA ALA A 353 8.81 7.59 1.33
C ALA A 353 8.67 6.28 0.55
N GLN A 354 9.76 5.78 -0.04
CA GLN A 354 9.72 4.53 -0.81
C GLN A 354 9.60 3.26 0.04
N VAL A 355 9.94 3.32 1.33
CA VAL A 355 9.95 2.14 2.22
C VAL A 355 8.72 2.05 3.13
N VAL A 356 7.84 3.05 3.10
CA VAL A 356 6.58 3.03 3.86
C VAL A 356 5.70 1.87 3.39
N GLY A 357 5.11 1.13 4.33
CA GLY A 357 4.25 -0.02 4.04
C GLY A 357 4.99 -1.33 3.73
N SER A 358 6.32 -1.30 3.55
CA SER A 358 7.12 -2.52 3.40
C SER A 358 7.25 -3.29 4.72
N ARG A 359 7.47 -4.61 4.62
CA ARG A 359 7.80 -5.50 5.75
C ARG A 359 9.27 -5.91 5.75
N LEU A 360 9.92 -5.87 4.59
CA LEU A 360 11.35 -6.14 4.45
C LEU A 360 12.01 -5.02 3.63
N ILE A 361 13.05 -4.42 4.19
CA ILE A 361 13.93 -3.48 3.48
C ILE A 361 15.23 -4.20 3.20
N VAL A 362 15.56 -4.37 1.93
CA VAL A 362 16.82 -4.96 1.48
C VAL A 362 17.78 -3.84 1.08
N LEU A 363 18.95 -3.82 1.71
CA LEU A 363 20.07 -2.96 1.37
C LEU A 363 21.12 -3.81 0.66
N ALA A 364 20.90 -4.06 -0.64
CA ALA A 364 21.76 -4.91 -1.44
C ALA A 364 22.94 -4.13 -2.01
N ASP A 365 24.09 -4.81 -2.12
CA ASP A 365 25.30 -4.36 -2.82
C ASP A 365 25.68 -2.91 -2.51
N GLN A 366 25.62 -2.55 -1.22
CA GLN A 366 25.96 -1.19 -0.82
C GLN A 366 27.45 -0.95 -1.15
N PRO A 367 27.79 0.19 -1.79
CA PRO A 367 29.16 0.69 -1.78
C PRO A 367 29.64 0.74 -0.32
N LYS A 368 30.94 0.52 -0.08
CA LYS A 368 31.54 0.51 1.27
C LYS A 368 30.95 1.61 2.15
N TYR A 369 30.03 1.23 3.05
CA TYR A 369 29.30 2.19 3.88
C TYR A 369 30.16 2.62 5.05
N THR A 370 30.25 3.92 5.28
CA THR A 370 30.85 4.51 6.49
C THR A 370 29.96 5.65 6.98
N GLY A 371 29.37 5.52 8.17
CA GLY A 371 28.51 6.57 8.74
C GLY A 371 27.89 6.23 10.09
N GLU A 372 27.07 7.16 10.61
CA GLU A 372 26.45 7.05 11.93
C GLU A 372 25.27 6.05 11.98
N GLY A 373 24.70 5.66 10.84
CA GLY A 373 23.54 4.76 10.78
C GLY A 373 22.30 5.31 11.48
N THR A 374 22.03 6.62 11.36
CA THR A 374 20.96 7.26 12.13
C THR A 374 19.57 6.81 11.71
N GLY A 375 19.30 6.68 10.41
CA GLY A 375 18.04 6.25 9.83
C GLY A 375 17.74 4.80 10.18
N ILE A 376 18.70 3.89 9.96
CA ILE A 376 18.52 2.48 10.35
C ILE A 376 18.29 2.32 11.85
N LYS A 377 18.95 3.12 12.70
CA LYS A 377 18.75 3.11 14.16
C LYS A 377 17.34 3.56 14.54
N LYS A 378 16.78 4.57 13.86
CA LYS A 378 15.40 5.02 14.09
C LYS A 378 14.38 3.95 13.66
N ILE A 379 14.55 3.39 12.47
CA ILE A 379 13.65 2.35 11.92
C ILE A 379 13.67 1.11 12.81
N THR A 380 14.85 0.55 13.07
CA THR A 380 15.00 -0.61 13.97
C THR A 380 14.67 -0.27 15.43
N GLY A 381 14.68 1.01 15.83
CA GLY A 381 14.26 1.45 17.15
C GLY A 381 12.74 1.46 17.33
N GLY A 382 11.97 1.52 16.24
CA GLY A 382 10.54 1.83 16.26
C GLY A 382 10.26 3.32 16.47
N ASP A 383 11.23 4.19 16.18
CA ASP A 383 11.08 5.63 16.36
C ASP A 383 10.19 6.21 15.23
N PRO A 384 9.28 7.15 15.52
CA PRO A 384 8.58 7.91 14.50
C PRO A 384 9.56 8.69 13.61
N VAL A 385 9.38 8.62 12.29
CA VAL A 385 10.22 9.29 11.30
C VAL A 385 9.39 10.15 10.36
N GLU A 386 9.94 11.31 9.99
CA GLU A 386 9.34 12.16 8.96
C GLU A 386 9.47 11.49 7.58
N ILE A 387 8.36 11.50 6.85
CA ILE A 387 8.22 11.05 5.47
C ILE A 387 7.84 12.27 4.61
N ASN A 388 8.54 12.45 3.49
CA ASN A 388 8.31 13.55 2.56
C ASN A 388 8.11 13.02 1.13
N PRO A 389 6.94 12.43 0.82
CA PRO A 389 6.67 11.92 -0.52
C PRO A 389 6.59 13.06 -1.54
N LYS A 390 6.99 12.79 -2.77
CA LYS A 390 7.05 13.81 -3.83
C LYS A 390 5.63 14.22 -4.23
N TYR A 391 5.35 15.53 -4.19
CA TYR A 391 4.05 16.13 -4.53
C TYR A 391 2.88 15.76 -3.59
N GLU A 392 3.19 15.22 -2.40
CA GLU A 392 2.19 14.91 -1.37
C GLU A 392 2.52 15.63 -0.06
N LYS A 393 1.59 15.57 0.90
CA LYS A 393 1.78 16.17 2.22
C LYS A 393 2.80 15.35 3.02
N ARG A 394 3.68 16.05 3.74
CA ARG A 394 4.59 15.40 4.69
C ARG A 394 3.81 14.86 5.88
N PHE A 395 4.24 13.70 6.36
CA PHE A 395 3.65 13.08 7.54
C PHE A 395 4.72 12.34 8.34
N THR A 396 4.38 11.94 9.55
CA THR A 396 5.26 11.16 10.43
C THR A 396 4.62 9.79 10.63
N THR A 397 5.43 8.74 10.57
CA THR A 397 4.96 7.36 10.83
C THR A 397 6.09 6.49 11.40
N ILE A 398 5.75 5.29 11.84
CA ILE A 398 6.71 4.25 12.24
C ILE A 398 6.86 3.26 11.08
N ILE A 399 8.09 3.07 10.60
CA ILE A 399 8.38 2.07 9.56
C ILE A 399 8.51 0.70 10.23
N ARG A 400 7.52 -0.17 10.01
CA ARG A 400 7.38 -1.51 10.62
C ARG A 400 8.01 -2.62 9.76
N ALA A 401 9.31 -2.50 9.50
CA ALA A 401 10.03 -3.39 8.59
C ALA A 401 11.31 -3.95 9.22
N VAL A 402 11.61 -5.21 8.91
CA VAL A 402 12.94 -5.79 9.16
C VAL A 402 13.91 -5.28 8.08
N VAL A 403 15.13 -4.91 8.49
CA VAL A 403 16.18 -4.48 7.56
C VAL A 403 17.18 -5.62 7.36
N LEU A 404 17.44 -5.96 6.10
CA LEU A 404 18.44 -6.91 5.66
C LEU A 404 19.49 -6.19 4.80
N ALA A 405 20.70 -6.05 5.31
CA ALA A 405 21.84 -5.58 4.54
C ALA A 405 22.62 -6.76 3.96
N THR A 406 22.97 -6.72 2.67
CA THR A 406 23.80 -7.74 2.05
C THR A 406 24.93 -7.10 1.28
N ASN A 407 26.17 -7.28 1.75
CA ASN A 407 27.36 -6.62 1.22
C ASN A 407 28.50 -7.62 1.03
N ASN A 408 29.51 -7.27 0.25
CA ASN A 408 30.75 -8.05 0.22
C ASN A 408 31.61 -7.69 1.44
N ASP A 409 31.89 -6.40 1.63
CA ASP A 409 32.55 -5.88 2.82
C ASP A 409 31.55 -5.51 3.93
N PRO A 410 31.87 -5.78 5.20
CA PRO A 410 31.00 -5.37 6.30
C PRO A 410 30.87 -3.84 6.39
N MET A 411 29.69 -3.36 6.79
CA MET A 411 29.44 -1.94 7.03
C MET A 411 30.31 -1.38 8.17
N ILE A 412 30.79 -0.15 8.02
CA ILE A 412 31.54 0.57 9.04
C ILE A 412 30.61 1.61 9.69
N PHE A 413 30.33 1.44 10.98
CA PHE A 413 29.56 2.41 11.75
C PHE A 413 30.49 3.29 12.58
N THR A 414 30.32 4.60 12.48
CA THR A 414 31.11 5.59 13.23
C THR A 414 30.52 5.92 14.59
N GLU A 415 29.27 5.53 14.84
CA GLU A 415 28.54 5.73 16.09
C GLU A 415 29.22 4.99 17.26
N ARG A 416 29.61 5.71 18.31
CA ARG A 416 30.43 5.16 19.41
C ARG A 416 29.70 4.86 20.72
N ALA A 417 28.42 5.19 20.86
CA ALA A 417 27.62 4.84 22.03
C ALA A 417 27.04 3.41 21.98
N GLY A 418 27.32 2.64 20.91
CA GLY A 418 26.94 1.24 20.77
C GLY A 418 25.46 1.04 20.46
N GLY A 419 24.77 2.10 20.05
CA GLY A 419 23.38 2.06 19.63
C GLY A 419 23.18 1.22 18.38
N VAL A 420 24.07 1.29 17.38
CA VAL A 420 23.96 0.45 16.19
C VAL A 420 24.47 -0.96 16.44
N SER A 421 25.62 -1.10 17.10
CA SER A 421 26.28 -2.39 17.37
C SER A 421 25.36 -3.40 18.06
N ARG A 422 24.58 -2.97 19.07
CA ARG A 422 23.63 -3.86 19.78
C ARG A 422 22.41 -4.30 18.95
N ARG A 423 22.18 -3.72 17.78
CA ARG A 423 21.07 -4.05 16.86
C ARG A 423 21.54 -4.88 15.67
N ARG A 424 22.84 -4.96 15.43
CA ARG A 424 23.45 -5.51 14.21
C ARG A 424 23.73 -7.00 14.36
N VAL A 425 22.91 -7.86 13.78
CA VAL A 425 23.14 -9.32 13.74
C VAL A 425 23.86 -9.67 12.45
N ILE A 426 25.14 -10.05 12.54
CA ILE A 426 25.99 -10.24 11.35
C ILE A 426 26.20 -11.72 11.08
N PHE A 427 25.97 -12.16 9.84
CA PHE A 427 26.29 -13.47 9.32
C PHE A 427 27.37 -13.35 8.25
N ARG A 428 28.44 -14.14 8.38
CA ARG A 428 29.52 -14.23 7.40
C ARG A 428 29.32 -15.44 6.50
N PHE A 429 29.30 -15.23 5.20
CA PHE A 429 29.16 -16.27 4.19
C PHE A 429 30.47 -16.33 3.39
N ASP A 430 31.41 -17.17 3.83
CA ASP A 430 32.74 -17.31 3.21
C ASP A 430 32.88 -18.54 2.30
N ASN A 431 31.88 -19.43 2.30
CA ASN A 431 31.96 -20.67 1.52
C ASN A 431 31.57 -20.40 0.06
N ILE A 432 32.55 -20.09 -0.79
CA ILE A 432 32.32 -19.84 -2.22
C ILE A 432 31.92 -21.14 -2.93
N VAL A 433 30.80 -21.12 -3.64
CA VAL A 433 30.40 -22.22 -4.54
C VAL A 433 31.20 -22.12 -5.83
N ARG A 434 31.87 -23.22 -6.21
CA ARG A 434 32.62 -23.27 -7.47
C ARG A 434 31.68 -23.11 -8.67
N GLU A 435 32.14 -22.46 -9.74
CA GLU A 435 31.30 -22.19 -10.93
C GLU A 435 30.67 -23.45 -11.54
N ASP A 436 31.39 -24.58 -11.53
CA ASP A 436 30.92 -25.87 -12.04
C ASP A 436 29.88 -26.56 -11.13
N GLU A 437 29.80 -26.16 -9.86
CA GLU A 437 28.85 -26.67 -8.86
C GLU A 437 27.64 -25.75 -8.68
N LYS A 438 27.62 -24.57 -9.31
CA LYS A 438 26.51 -23.61 -9.22
C LYS A 438 25.28 -24.14 -9.95
N ASP A 439 24.26 -24.45 -9.17
CA ASP A 439 22.92 -24.72 -9.67
C ASP A 439 22.19 -23.40 -9.96
N LYS A 440 22.04 -23.07 -11.25
CA LYS A 440 21.39 -21.84 -11.71
C LYS A 440 19.89 -21.80 -11.42
N GLU A 441 19.26 -22.97 -11.22
CA GLU A 441 17.83 -23.11 -10.93
C GLU A 441 17.55 -23.26 -9.43
N LEU A 442 18.60 -23.14 -8.59
CA LEU A 442 18.46 -23.24 -7.14
C LEU A 442 17.43 -22.26 -6.56
N PRO A 443 17.36 -20.98 -7.00
CA PRO A 443 16.35 -20.04 -6.52
C PRO A 443 14.91 -20.52 -6.75
N GLU A 444 14.62 -21.10 -7.91
CA GLU A 444 13.31 -21.64 -8.30
C GLU A 444 12.99 -22.93 -7.54
N LYS A 445 13.98 -23.83 -7.41
CA LYS A 445 13.84 -25.07 -6.62
C LYS A 445 13.51 -24.75 -5.16
N ILE A 446 14.21 -23.79 -4.55
CA ILE A 446 13.91 -23.35 -3.19
C ILE A 446 12.55 -22.66 -3.11
N ALA A 447 12.15 -21.89 -4.12
CA ALA A 447 10.82 -21.27 -4.15
C ALA A 447 9.69 -22.31 -4.07
N ALA A 448 9.86 -23.47 -4.72
CA ALA A 448 8.91 -24.59 -4.62
C ALA A 448 8.85 -25.22 -3.21
N GLU A 449 9.91 -25.08 -2.41
CA GLU A 449 10.02 -25.62 -1.06
C GLU A 449 9.52 -24.65 0.03
N ILE A 450 9.20 -23.39 -0.32
CA ILE A 450 8.80 -22.35 0.64
C ILE A 450 7.67 -22.76 1.60
N PRO A 451 6.60 -23.46 1.17
CA PRO A 451 5.57 -23.93 2.10
C PRO A 451 6.13 -24.84 3.22
N VAL A 452 7.05 -25.75 2.88
CA VAL A 452 7.73 -26.62 3.86
C VAL A 452 8.62 -25.76 4.77
N ILE A 453 9.39 -24.84 4.19
CA ILE A 453 10.29 -23.95 4.95
C ILE A 453 9.50 -23.16 6.01
N ILE A 454 8.35 -22.57 5.63
CA ILE A 454 7.48 -21.84 6.55
C ILE A 454 7.01 -22.72 7.70
N ARG A 455 6.42 -23.88 7.40
CA ARG A 455 5.93 -24.81 8.45
C ARG A 455 7.04 -25.21 9.40
N ARG A 456 8.25 -25.44 8.87
CA ARG A 456 9.41 -25.82 9.68
C ARG A 456 9.97 -24.66 10.50
N LEU A 457 9.98 -23.43 9.98
CA LEU A 457 10.34 -22.24 10.77
C LEU A 457 9.35 -22.01 11.91
N LEU A 458 8.05 -22.09 11.63
CA LEU A 458 7.00 -21.97 12.65
C LEU A 458 7.11 -23.08 13.71
N ALA A 459 7.37 -24.32 13.32
CA ALA A 459 7.55 -25.42 14.26
C ALA A 459 8.83 -25.28 15.11
N ASN A 460 9.95 -24.88 14.50
CA ASN A 460 11.22 -24.71 15.21
C ASN A 460 11.16 -23.53 16.20
N PHE A 461 10.37 -22.50 15.89
CA PHE A 461 10.25 -21.27 16.66
C PHE A 461 8.81 -21.00 17.10
N ALA A 462 8.11 -22.05 17.54
CA ALA A 462 6.79 -21.92 18.16
C ALA A 462 6.82 -21.01 19.40
N ASP A 463 7.99 -20.93 20.05
CA ASP A 463 8.34 -19.86 20.97
C ASP A 463 9.28 -18.86 20.25
N PRO A 464 8.80 -17.64 19.92
CA PRO A 464 9.60 -16.63 19.25
C PRO A 464 10.86 -16.20 20.02
N GLU A 465 10.87 -16.32 21.35
CA GLU A 465 12.04 -15.93 22.14
C GLU A 465 13.23 -16.88 21.91
N LYS A 466 12.99 -18.12 21.46
CA LYS A 466 14.08 -19.04 21.04
C LYS A 466 14.82 -18.50 19.82
N ALA A 467 14.09 -18.02 18.81
CA ALA A 467 14.69 -17.38 17.64
C ALA A 467 15.46 -16.13 18.06
N ARG A 468 14.85 -15.29 18.91
CA ARG A 468 15.49 -14.07 19.41
C ARG A 468 16.79 -14.36 20.18
N ALA A 469 16.79 -15.38 21.04
CA ALA A 469 17.98 -15.80 21.79
C ALA A 469 19.11 -16.24 20.86
N LEU A 470 18.80 -17.02 19.82
CA LEU A 470 19.79 -17.43 18.81
C LEU A 470 20.37 -16.26 18.03
N LEU A 471 19.58 -15.21 17.77
CA LEU A 471 20.09 -13.99 17.13
C LEU A 471 20.94 -13.14 18.08
N LEU A 472 20.64 -13.13 19.38
CA LEU A 472 21.52 -12.54 20.39
C LEU A 472 22.85 -13.30 20.48
N GLU A 473 22.81 -14.63 20.48
CA GLU A 473 24.02 -15.47 20.39
C GLU A 473 24.82 -15.17 19.11
N GLN A 474 24.17 -15.00 17.96
CA GLN A 474 24.86 -14.60 16.71
C GLN A 474 25.50 -13.22 16.84
N ARG A 475 24.77 -12.24 17.38
CA ARG A 475 25.22 -10.84 17.52
C ARG A 475 26.46 -10.71 18.40
N ASP A 476 26.51 -11.52 19.45
CA ASP A 476 27.52 -11.45 20.50
C ASP A 476 28.58 -12.55 20.39
N GLY A 477 28.47 -13.45 19.39
CA GLY A 477 29.40 -14.55 19.16
C GLY A 477 30.66 -14.19 18.35
N ASP A 478 31.54 -15.18 18.22
CA ASP A 478 32.88 -15.03 17.63
C ASP A 478 32.89 -14.50 16.19
N GLU A 479 31.92 -14.92 15.38
CA GLU A 479 31.77 -14.47 13.99
C GLU A 479 31.49 -12.96 13.92
N ALA A 480 30.62 -12.45 14.79
CA ALA A 480 30.35 -11.02 14.88
C ALA A 480 31.53 -10.26 15.50
N LEU A 481 32.23 -10.86 16.47
CA LEU A 481 33.44 -10.28 17.07
C LEU A 481 34.54 -10.07 16.02
N ALA A 482 34.84 -11.09 15.20
CA ALA A 482 35.85 -11.01 14.15
C ALA A 482 35.56 -9.86 13.16
N ILE A 483 34.28 -9.65 12.82
CA ILE A 483 33.86 -8.55 11.93
C ILE A 483 33.98 -7.19 12.62
N LYS A 484 33.63 -7.10 13.91
CA LYS A 484 33.81 -5.88 14.70
C LYS A 484 35.29 -5.50 14.80
N GLN A 485 36.20 -6.46 14.98
CA GLN A 485 37.65 -6.24 14.94
C GLN A 485 38.13 -5.75 13.56
N GLN A 486 37.62 -6.34 12.48
CA GLN A 486 37.95 -5.90 11.11
C GLN A 486 37.53 -4.45 10.84
N THR A 487 36.38 -4.03 11.36
CA THR A 487 35.75 -2.73 11.03
C THR A 487 36.03 -1.62 12.03
N ASP A 488 36.43 -1.93 13.27
CA ASP A 488 36.73 -0.95 14.32
C ASP A 488 38.13 -1.20 14.91
N PRO A 489 39.14 -0.36 14.59
CA PRO A 489 40.50 -0.51 15.10
C PRO A 489 40.61 -0.43 16.64
N VAL A 490 39.65 0.22 17.31
CA VAL A 490 39.65 0.30 18.78
C VAL A 490 39.19 -1.03 19.38
N VAL A 491 38.22 -1.70 18.74
CA VAL A 491 37.81 -3.06 19.13
C VAL A 491 38.95 -4.04 18.90
N GLU A 492 39.65 -3.95 17.77
CA GLU A 492 40.81 -4.79 17.49
C GLU A 492 41.94 -4.58 18.50
N LEU A 493 42.29 -3.33 18.82
CA LEU A 493 43.28 -3.03 19.85
C LEU A 493 42.91 -3.64 21.21
N CYS A 494 41.63 -3.60 21.60
CA CYS A 494 41.18 -4.16 22.87
C CYS A 494 41.44 -5.66 23.01
N ALA A 495 41.63 -6.40 21.90
CA ALA A 495 42.02 -7.80 21.96
C ALA A 495 43.42 -8.02 22.56
N ALA A 496 44.32 -7.03 22.40
CA ALA A 496 45.70 -7.08 22.89
C ALA A 496 45.88 -6.41 24.27
N LEU A 497 44.79 -5.91 24.87
CA LEU A 497 44.83 -5.19 26.14
C LEU A 497 44.23 -6.03 27.27
N GLU A 498 44.73 -5.84 28.48
CA GLU A 498 44.11 -6.33 29.71
C GLU A 498 43.39 -5.18 30.43
N PHE A 499 42.21 -5.47 31.00
CA PHE A 499 41.42 -4.50 31.77
C PHE A 499 41.40 -4.88 33.25
N LEU A 500 42.02 -4.05 34.08
CA LEU A 500 42.09 -4.21 35.52
C LEU A 500 40.76 -3.88 36.20
N GLU A 501 40.52 -4.40 37.41
CA GLU A 501 39.34 -4.07 38.23
C GLU A 501 39.32 -2.60 38.69
N GLU A 502 40.50 -1.99 38.84
CA GLU A 502 40.65 -0.58 39.22
C GLU A 502 41.37 0.22 38.14
N ALA A 503 41.10 1.54 38.06
CA ALA A 503 41.74 2.47 37.14
C ALA A 503 43.21 2.81 37.50
N ARG A 504 44.07 1.78 37.55
CA ARG A 504 45.52 1.85 37.88
C ARG A 504 46.45 1.50 36.71
N GLY A 505 45.89 1.29 35.52
CA GLY A 505 46.65 0.99 34.31
C GLY A 505 47.29 2.23 33.68
N LEU A 506 47.42 2.20 32.35
CA LEU A 506 48.06 3.24 31.57
C LEU A 506 47.35 4.59 31.72
N MET A 507 48.14 5.66 31.68
CA MET A 507 47.58 7.00 31.54
C MET A 507 46.95 7.13 30.15
N MET A 508 45.90 7.93 29.99
CA MET A 508 45.40 8.20 28.64
C MET A 508 46.53 8.82 27.79
N GLY A 509 47.17 9.86 28.34
CA GLY A 509 48.25 10.60 27.67
C GLY A 509 47.77 11.36 26.43
N GLY A 510 48.45 12.45 26.08
CA GLY A 510 48.12 13.27 24.90
C GLY A 510 49.11 13.04 23.75
N GLY A 511 48.69 13.35 22.52
CA GLY A 511 49.56 13.25 21.35
C GLY A 511 50.73 14.24 21.33
N GLY A 512 50.61 15.40 21.97
CA GLY A 512 51.55 16.52 21.82
C GLY A 512 52.82 16.51 22.66
N ASP A 513 52.86 15.79 23.79
CA ASP A 513 54.01 15.77 24.71
C ASP A 513 54.70 14.40 24.68
N THR A 514 55.65 14.25 23.74
CA THR A 514 56.41 13.02 23.46
C THR A 514 57.46 12.68 24.50
N VAL A 515 57.82 13.65 25.34
CA VAL A 515 58.81 13.45 26.41
C VAL A 515 58.12 12.89 27.66
N LYS A 516 56.91 13.38 27.96
CA LYS A 516 56.13 12.95 29.12
C LYS A 516 55.39 11.63 28.93
N TYR A 517 54.87 11.40 27.72
CA TYR A 517 54.09 10.21 27.41
C TYR A 517 54.83 9.34 26.38
N THR A 518 55.00 8.07 26.69
CA THR A 518 55.60 7.04 25.83
C THR A 518 54.63 5.88 25.64
N THR A 519 54.93 4.95 24.74
CA THR A 519 54.14 3.71 24.56
C THR A 519 54.08 2.87 25.84
N ARG A 520 55.07 2.99 26.74
CA ARG A 520 55.10 2.28 28.03
C ARG A 520 54.14 2.83 29.08
N ASN A 521 53.66 4.06 28.95
CA ASN A 521 52.87 4.72 30.00
C ASN A 521 51.59 5.41 29.49
N SER A 522 51.32 5.40 28.18
CA SER A 522 50.18 6.07 27.56
C SER A 522 49.39 5.14 26.64
N LEU A 523 48.12 4.91 26.99
CA LEU A 523 47.18 4.12 26.20
C LEU A 523 46.96 4.71 24.81
N TYR A 524 46.85 6.04 24.69
CA TYR A 524 46.68 6.68 23.39
C TYR A 524 47.92 6.50 22.48
N ARG A 525 49.12 6.39 23.05
CA ARG A 525 50.33 6.09 22.27
C ARG A 525 50.42 4.65 21.84
N VAL A 526 49.99 3.71 22.70
CA VAL A 526 49.79 2.30 22.32
C VAL A 526 48.85 2.22 21.12
N TYR A 527 47.72 2.94 21.15
CA TYR A 527 46.78 3.03 20.02
C TYR A 527 47.40 3.62 18.76
N MET A 528 48.16 4.72 18.85
CA MET A 528 48.82 5.29 17.66
C MET A 528 49.87 4.33 17.06
N ALA A 529 50.63 3.64 17.90
CA ALA A 529 51.60 2.64 17.46
C ALA A 529 50.91 1.46 16.77
N PHE A 530 49.82 0.97 17.36
CA PHE A 530 48.96 -0.05 16.77
C PHE A 530 48.39 0.35 15.40
N MET A 531 47.88 1.57 15.26
CA MET A 531 47.37 2.10 13.99
C MET A 531 48.47 2.18 12.93
N ALA A 532 49.68 2.59 13.32
CA ALA A 532 50.83 2.63 12.41
C ALA A 532 51.26 1.22 11.97
N TYR A 533 51.33 0.27 12.90
CA TYR A 533 51.68 -1.13 12.63
C TYR A 533 50.69 -1.82 11.69
N THR A 534 49.39 -1.65 11.95
CA THR A 534 48.32 -2.23 11.12
C THR A 534 48.12 -1.53 9.78
N GLY A 535 48.81 -0.41 9.54
CA GLY A 535 48.63 0.41 8.34
C GLY A 535 47.23 1.01 8.20
N LYS A 536 46.47 1.08 9.31
CA LYS A 536 45.11 1.64 9.32
C LYS A 536 45.18 3.17 9.33
N GLY A 537 44.15 3.82 8.81
CA GLY A 537 44.14 5.25 8.47
C GLY A 537 44.28 6.22 9.65
N LYS A 538 43.67 7.41 9.53
CA LYS A 538 43.85 8.49 10.52
C LYS A 538 43.37 8.05 11.91
N CYS A 539 44.24 8.23 12.92
CA CYS A 539 43.90 7.99 14.32
C CYS A 539 42.74 8.88 14.77
N LEU A 540 41.87 8.33 15.62
CA LEU A 540 40.89 9.12 16.38
C LEU A 540 41.60 10.15 17.26
N SER A 541 40.95 11.28 17.54
CA SER A 541 41.44 12.20 18.57
C SER A 541 41.46 11.53 19.95
N VAL A 542 42.30 12.00 20.88
CA VAL A 542 42.37 11.45 22.27
C VAL A 542 40.99 11.34 22.92
N ASN A 543 40.13 12.35 22.72
CA ASN A 543 38.79 12.38 23.29
C ASN A 543 37.87 11.33 22.64
N GLU A 544 37.90 11.21 21.32
CA GLU A 544 37.10 10.22 20.59
C GLU A 544 37.58 8.79 20.84
N PHE A 545 38.90 8.57 20.91
CA PHE A 545 39.47 7.30 21.33
C PHE A 545 39.01 6.92 22.75
N GLY A 546 39.07 7.87 23.70
CA GLY A 546 38.58 7.63 25.06
C GLY A 546 37.09 7.29 25.13
N LYS A 547 36.25 7.86 24.26
CA LYS A 547 34.83 7.48 24.12
C LYS A 547 34.67 6.09 23.50
N ALA A 548 35.44 5.79 22.45
CA ALA A 548 35.39 4.50 21.74
C ALA A 548 35.86 3.33 22.62
N MET A 549 36.85 3.54 23.49
CA MET A 549 37.32 2.51 24.44
C MET A 549 36.19 1.93 25.30
N ARG A 550 35.20 2.75 25.69
CA ARG A 550 34.08 2.28 26.51
C ARG A 550 33.21 1.26 25.78
N SER A 551 32.87 1.53 24.52
CA SER A 551 32.07 0.60 23.73
C SER A 551 32.90 -0.59 23.26
N ALA A 552 34.17 -0.39 22.92
CA ALA A 552 35.08 -1.44 22.48
C ALA A 552 35.39 -2.46 23.60
N ALA A 553 35.72 -2.02 24.81
CA ALA A 553 35.96 -2.92 25.95
C ALA A 553 34.72 -3.79 26.26
N LYS A 554 33.52 -3.20 26.16
CA LYS A 554 32.26 -3.89 26.40
C LYS A 554 31.99 -5.02 25.40
N VAL A 555 32.54 -4.95 24.18
CA VAL A 555 32.45 -6.05 23.20
C VAL A 555 33.10 -7.33 23.74
N TYR A 556 34.14 -7.20 24.57
CA TYR A 556 34.82 -8.32 25.24
C TYR A 556 34.28 -8.60 26.65
N GLY A 557 33.18 -7.95 27.06
CA GLY A 557 32.61 -8.10 28.40
C GLY A 557 33.31 -7.30 29.50
N TYR A 558 34.28 -6.45 29.17
CA TYR A 558 34.99 -5.62 30.15
C TYR A 558 34.31 -4.27 30.37
N GLU A 559 34.44 -3.73 31.60
CA GLU A 559 34.07 -2.35 31.91
C GLU A 559 35.31 -1.44 31.80
N TYR A 560 35.22 -0.42 30.96
CA TYR A 560 36.27 0.60 30.85
C TYR A 560 36.03 1.74 31.84
N ILE A 561 36.92 1.84 32.82
CA ILE A 561 36.83 2.84 33.90
C ILE A 561 38.06 3.75 33.92
N THR A 562 37.86 4.96 34.43
CA THR A 562 38.92 5.97 34.49
C THR A 562 38.88 6.74 35.80
N ARG A 563 40.03 7.24 36.25
CA ARG A 563 40.16 8.16 37.39
C ARG A 563 41.03 9.36 37.05
N LYS A 564 40.97 10.41 37.87
CA LYS A 564 41.85 11.59 37.74
C LYS A 564 43.02 11.50 38.72
N VAL A 565 44.24 11.58 38.20
CA VAL A 565 45.48 11.63 38.99
C VAL A 565 46.28 12.87 38.57
N LYS A 566 46.46 13.82 39.50
CA LYS A 566 47.18 15.09 39.23
C LYS A 566 46.70 15.80 37.96
N GLY A 567 45.38 15.81 37.73
CA GLY A 567 44.74 16.44 36.56
C GLY A 567 44.73 15.59 35.27
N VAL A 568 45.40 14.43 35.26
CA VAL A 568 45.48 13.55 34.08
C VAL A 568 44.55 12.33 34.26
N THR A 569 43.94 11.87 33.18
CA THR A 569 43.11 10.65 33.19
C THR A 569 44.00 9.41 33.22
N GLN A 570 43.81 8.55 34.23
CA GLN A 570 44.34 7.20 34.30
C GLN A 570 43.23 6.19 34.00
N THR A 571 43.56 5.14 33.26
CA THR A 571 42.62 4.11 32.78
C THR A 571 42.81 2.81 33.56
N ASN A 572 41.92 1.84 33.39
CA ASN A 572 42.14 0.47 33.84
C ASN A 572 42.80 -0.43 32.79
N ALA A 573 43.16 0.08 31.61
CA ALA A 573 43.77 -0.72 30.55
C ALA A 573 45.29 -0.82 30.72
N THR A 574 45.86 -2.00 30.50
CA THR A 574 47.30 -2.26 30.47
C THR A 574 47.70 -3.06 29.24
N THR A 575 48.97 -2.98 28.85
CA THR A 575 49.56 -3.79 27.77
C THR A 575 49.72 -5.23 28.21
N THR A 576 49.56 -6.15 27.27
CA THR A 576 49.93 -7.56 27.40
C THR A 576 51.11 -7.87 26.48
N ASP A 577 51.61 -9.11 26.50
CA ASP A 577 52.65 -9.58 25.57
C ASP A 577 52.23 -9.44 24.09
N ASP A 578 50.93 -9.47 23.79
CA ASP A 578 50.42 -9.27 22.42
C ASP A 578 50.68 -7.84 21.91
N CYS A 579 50.92 -6.88 22.81
CA CYS A 579 51.28 -5.52 22.42
C CYS A 579 52.71 -5.42 21.86
N ASP A 580 53.61 -6.33 22.23
CA ASP A 580 55.03 -6.24 21.84
C ASP A 580 55.24 -6.30 20.32
N ALA A 581 54.28 -6.85 19.58
CA ALA A 581 54.32 -6.90 18.11
C ALA A 581 54.27 -5.50 17.46
N PHE A 582 53.74 -4.49 18.15
CA PHE A 582 53.50 -3.16 17.58
C PHE A 582 53.98 -1.99 18.46
N LEU A 583 54.66 -2.26 19.58
CA LEU A 583 55.28 -1.26 20.44
C LEU A 583 56.79 -1.15 20.22
#